data_AF-A0A957FQZ1-F1
#
_entry.id   AF-A0A957FQZ1-F1
#
_cell.length_a   1.000
_cell.length_b   1.000
_cell.length_c   1.000
_cell.angle_alpha   90.00
_cell.angle_beta   90.00
_cell.angle_gamma   90.00
#
_symmetry.space_group_name_H-M   'P 1'
#
loop_
_entity.id
_entity.type
_entity.pdbx_description
1 polymer ?
#
loop_
_entity_poly.entity_id
_entity_poly.type
_entity_poly.pdbx_seq_one_letter_code
_entity_poly.pdbx_strand_id
1 'polypeptide(L)'
;MTIEFRLDQTEPQTGTLVYLPHGTRSLRLRISTESALPPLRLRPLNNSPADQPAGKFCGYEDGTTAVQANFELSWGGGHEAGPPAKSKDKFKAFEEVTPLEPGDFQVIIMNLTHIGDNLPESATLTLAAVADEKPDEIHATLVVALQRPAGLPAKVQNVVQSEPGKWVVTAGTHLPQYDTRWWPEDDVRYTAVDTPPLTIKLEHDRQTVLHVYWQTDLIARIEDHSQPSILVEDGGVVRFDLFDFDDYYYCLRLWFFWLNVNIGHGFFVGRHEVPDVERFDLLIKKEDGLITLACADLHWRESWGLATETPLRATIGLGRETKLKLAQEQLGGLWAKIWGKKTADYGAKTTAYNPLRYVTKLARREATTDTPMVERAKGTEAHIPMLQNVETGNEKLASSDVRLG
;
A
#
# COMPACT_ATOMS: atom_id res chain seq x y z
N MET A 1 -9.65 -11.51 -3.57
CA MET A 1 -10.95 -11.04 -4.14
C MET A 1 -10.79 -9.94 -5.20
N THR A 2 -11.50 -10.03 -6.32
CA THR A 2 -11.67 -8.95 -7.32
C THR A 2 -13.16 -8.71 -7.51
N ILE A 3 -13.62 -7.46 -7.43
CA ILE A 3 -15.02 -7.09 -7.68
C ILE A 3 -15.18 -6.61 -9.12
N GLU A 4 -16.15 -7.17 -9.84
CA GLU A 4 -16.52 -6.72 -11.18
C GLU A 4 -17.30 -5.40 -11.11
N PHE A 5 -16.97 -4.44 -11.97
CA PHE A 5 -17.70 -3.20 -12.12
C PHE A 5 -17.88 -2.85 -13.61
N ARG A 6 -19.07 -3.15 -14.13
CA ARG A 6 -19.47 -2.90 -15.52
C ARG A 6 -20.04 -1.50 -15.68
N LEU A 7 -19.39 -0.63 -16.45
CA LEU A 7 -19.72 0.80 -16.47
C LEU A 7 -20.93 1.16 -17.35
N ASP A 8 -21.45 0.21 -18.11
CA ASP A 8 -22.58 0.37 -19.03
C ASP A 8 -23.89 -0.20 -18.48
N GLN A 9 -23.91 -0.62 -17.21
CA GLN A 9 -25.12 -1.07 -16.54
C GLN A 9 -25.90 0.10 -15.94
N THR A 10 -27.22 0.08 -16.14
CA THR A 10 -28.14 1.09 -15.62
C THR A 10 -28.54 0.83 -14.17
N GLU A 11 -28.47 -0.41 -13.71
CA GLU A 11 -28.74 -0.78 -12.32
C GLU A 11 -27.47 -0.73 -11.47
N PRO A 12 -27.56 -0.29 -10.20
CA PRO A 12 -26.44 -0.34 -9.27
C PRO A 12 -25.91 -1.77 -9.11
N GLN A 13 -24.61 -1.94 -9.26
CA GLN A 13 -23.95 -3.22 -9.01
C GLN A 13 -23.62 -3.37 -7.54
N THR A 14 -23.49 -4.62 -7.08
CA THR A 14 -23.12 -4.93 -5.71
C THR A 14 -21.86 -5.78 -5.65
N GLY A 15 -20.89 -5.34 -4.86
CA GLY A 15 -19.72 -6.11 -4.48
C GLY A 15 -19.73 -6.42 -2.99
N THR A 16 -18.83 -7.28 -2.55
CA THR A 16 -18.60 -7.55 -1.13
C THR A 16 -17.11 -7.55 -0.88
N LEU A 17 -16.70 -7.06 0.29
CA LEU A 17 -15.32 -7.13 0.74
C LEU A 17 -15.32 -7.40 2.25
N VAL A 18 -14.63 -8.46 2.67
CA VAL A 18 -14.33 -8.66 4.09
C VAL A 18 -13.24 -7.66 4.48
N TYR A 19 -13.51 -6.74 5.39
CA TYR A 19 -12.52 -5.74 5.78
C TYR A 19 -11.48 -6.32 6.77
N LEU A 20 -10.32 -5.66 6.91
CA LEU A 20 -9.32 -5.99 7.92
C LEU A 20 -9.51 -5.10 9.15
N PRO A 21 -9.94 -5.64 10.31
CA PRO A 21 -10.07 -4.90 11.56
C PRO A 21 -8.79 -4.16 11.94
N HIS A 22 -8.92 -2.83 12.09
CA HIS A 22 -7.87 -1.88 12.45
C HIS A 22 -6.68 -1.85 11.50
N GLY A 23 -6.84 -2.35 10.27
CA GLY A 23 -5.78 -2.35 9.27
C GLY A 23 -6.23 -1.87 7.91
N THR A 24 -5.34 -2.05 6.93
CA THR A 24 -5.59 -1.66 5.53
C THR A 24 -5.71 -2.89 4.64
N ARG A 25 -6.70 -2.88 3.74
CA ARG A 25 -6.91 -3.93 2.75
C ARG A 25 -7.13 -3.33 1.36
N SER A 26 -6.63 -3.98 0.33
CA SER A 26 -6.82 -3.51 -1.05
C SER A 26 -8.22 -3.84 -1.57
N LEU A 27 -8.94 -2.82 -2.05
CA LEU A 27 -10.14 -2.94 -2.86
C LEU A 27 -9.72 -3.05 -4.33
N ARG A 28 -9.86 -4.25 -4.90
CA ARG A 28 -9.49 -4.53 -6.30
C ARG A 28 -10.74 -4.60 -7.16
N LEU A 29 -10.80 -3.72 -8.15
CA LEU A 29 -11.91 -3.57 -9.09
C LEU A 29 -11.46 -4.00 -10.48
N ARG A 30 -12.27 -4.84 -11.14
CA ARG A 30 -12.16 -5.09 -12.58
C ARG A 30 -13.22 -4.25 -13.28
N ILE A 31 -12.76 -3.17 -13.89
CA ILE A 31 -13.60 -2.25 -14.66
C ILE A 31 -13.75 -2.81 -16.07
N SER A 32 -14.97 -2.83 -16.59
CA SER A 32 -15.25 -3.26 -17.96
C SER A 32 -16.45 -2.52 -18.56
N THR A 33 -16.57 -2.56 -19.89
CA THR A 33 -17.72 -2.02 -20.63
C THR A 33 -17.95 -2.79 -21.93
N GLU A 34 -19.20 -2.96 -22.35
CA GLU A 34 -19.57 -3.44 -23.69
C GLU A 34 -20.01 -2.29 -24.61
N SER A 35 -19.98 -1.05 -24.09
CA SER A 35 -20.37 0.16 -24.79
C SER A 35 -19.24 1.19 -24.83
N ALA A 36 -19.23 2.05 -25.85
CA ALA A 36 -18.34 3.20 -25.87
C ALA A 36 -18.77 4.22 -24.80
N LEU A 37 -17.84 4.64 -23.94
CA LEU A 37 -18.08 5.57 -22.84
C LEU A 37 -17.08 6.73 -22.88
N PRO A 38 -17.48 7.93 -22.41
CA PRO A 38 -16.56 9.06 -22.33
C PRO A 38 -15.41 8.77 -21.36
N PRO A 39 -14.40 9.65 -21.25
CA PRO A 39 -13.41 9.57 -20.18
C PRO A 39 -14.09 9.58 -18.81
N LEU A 40 -13.87 8.52 -18.02
CA LEU A 40 -14.48 8.35 -16.69
C LEU A 40 -13.42 8.30 -15.59
N ARG A 41 -13.81 8.74 -14.39
CA ARG A 41 -13.08 8.55 -13.14
C ARG A 41 -13.92 7.80 -12.13
N LEU A 42 -13.26 7.10 -11.21
CA LEU A 42 -13.91 6.43 -10.10
C LEU A 42 -13.68 7.20 -8.81
N ARG A 43 -14.73 7.43 -8.03
CA ARG A 43 -14.62 8.06 -6.71
C ARG A 43 -15.71 7.57 -5.76
N PRO A 44 -15.49 7.60 -4.44
CA PRO A 44 -16.57 7.43 -3.46
C PRO A 44 -17.67 8.47 -3.68
N LEU A 45 -18.92 8.06 -3.52
CA LEU A 45 -20.06 8.96 -3.58
C LEU A 45 -20.02 9.96 -2.42
N ASN A 46 -19.66 9.47 -1.22
CA ASN A 46 -19.39 10.31 -0.05
C ASN A 46 -17.89 10.63 0.04
N ASN A 47 -17.42 11.42 -0.93
CA ASN A 47 -16.17 12.16 -0.79
C ASN A 47 -16.42 13.37 0.12
N SER A 48 -15.46 13.75 0.95
CA SER A 48 -15.55 14.91 1.84
C SER A 48 -15.04 16.17 1.15
N PRO A 49 -15.91 17.12 0.76
CA PRO A 49 -15.47 18.41 0.23
C PRO A 49 -14.69 19.24 1.28
N ALA A 50 -14.75 18.87 2.56
CA ALA A 50 -14.07 19.55 3.66
C ALA A 50 -12.59 19.15 3.79
N ASP A 51 -12.20 17.98 3.28
CA ASP A 51 -10.81 17.49 3.31
C ASP A 51 -10.00 17.91 2.06
N GLN A 52 -10.70 18.27 0.97
CA GLN A 52 -10.10 18.77 -0.27
C GLN A 52 -9.28 20.06 -0.11
N PRO A 53 -9.68 21.06 0.71
CA PRO A 53 -8.86 22.25 0.99
C PRO A 53 -7.54 21.93 1.70
N ALA A 54 -7.46 20.80 2.40
CA ALA A 54 -6.23 20.31 3.02
C ALA A 54 -5.37 19.47 2.05
N GLY A 55 -5.80 19.35 0.79
CA GLY A 55 -5.13 18.58 -0.24
C GLY A 55 -5.28 17.07 -0.08
N LYS A 56 -6.22 16.59 0.76
CA LYS A 56 -6.44 15.16 1.02
C LYS A 56 -7.51 14.58 0.12
N PHE A 57 -7.19 13.46 -0.53
CA PHE A 57 -8.07 12.81 -1.49
C PHE A 57 -8.42 11.38 -1.06
N CYS A 58 -9.52 11.29 -0.32
CA CYS A 58 -10.14 10.05 0.15
C CYS A 58 -11.67 10.19 0.19
N GLY A 59 -12.38 9.11 0.50
CA GLY A 59 -13.80 9.15 0.84
C GLY A 59 -14.13 8.16 1.95
N TYR A 60 -15.37 8.20 2.43
CA TYR A 60 -15.79 7.48 3.63
C TYR A 60 -16.95 6.53 3.35
N GLU A 61 -17.22 5.63 4.29
CA GLU A 61 -18.41 4.78 4.26
C GLU A 61 -19.71 5.60 4.17
N ASP A 62 -20.75 4.98 3.60
CA ASP A 62 -21.98 5.69 3.26
C ASP A 62 -22.70 6.25 4.49
N GLY A 63 -23.22 7.49 4.40
CA GLY A 63 -23.99 8.12 5.47
C GLY A 63 -23.16 8.66 6.63
N THR A 64 -21.83 8.73 6.48
CA THR A 64 -20.92 9.22 7.52
C THR A 64 -20.14 10.46 7.09
N THR A 65 -19.59 11.17 8.07
CA THR A 65 -18.59 12.23 7.88
C THR A 65 -17.21 11.72 8.27
N ALA A 66 -16.14 12.42 7.91
CA ALA A 66 -14.76 12.06 8.28
C ALA A 66 -14.58 11.77 9.79
N VAL A 67 -15.32 12.47 10.65
CA VAL A 67 -15.25 12.33 12.12
C VAL A 67 -16.02 11.12 12.63
N GLN A 68 -17.02 10.64 11.88
CA GLN A 68 -17.91 9.56 12.27
C GLN A 68 -17.57 8.22 11.59
N ALA A 69 -16.81 8.27 10.50
CA ALA A 69 -16.52 7.14 9.65
C ALA A 69 -15.62 6.12 10.36
N ASN A 70 -15.94 4.84 10.17
CA ASN A 70 -15.07 3.72 10.57
C ASN A 70 -14.14 3.28 9.44
N PHE A 71 -14.49 3.60 8.19
CA PHE A 71 -13.69 3.26 7.02
C PHE A 71 -13.38 4.48 6.15
N GLU A 72 -12.14 4.51 5.68
CA GLU A 72 -11.65 5.43 4.66
C GLU A 72 -11.26 4.64 3.42
N LEU A 73 -11.66 5.13 2.25
CA LEU A 73 -11.17 4.66 0.96
C LEU A 73 -10.26 5.72 0.35
N SER A 74 -9.03 5.34 0.07
CA SER A 74 -8.03 6.20 -0.55
C SER A 74 -7.43 5.57 -1.79
N TRP A 75 -6.93 6.41 -2.70
CA TRP A 75 -6.35 5.99 -3.97
C TRP A 75 -5.10 6.80 -4.35
N GLY A 76 -4.65 7.73 -3.49
CA GLY A 76 -3.43 8.49 -3.71
C GLY A 76 -3.65 9.94 -4.16
N GLY A 77 -2.71 10.80 -3.78
CA GLY A 77 -2.76 12.25 -3.87
C GLY A 77 -2.52 12.80 -5.27
N GLY A 78 -2.10 11.98 -6.24
CA GLY A 78 -1.93 12.41 -7.63
C GLY A 78 -3.24 12.69 -8.39
N HIS A 79 -4.38 12.23 -7.87
CA HIS A 79 -5.65 12.17 -8.61
C HIS A 79 -6.82 12.74 -7.81
N GLU A 80 -6.91 14.07 -7.78
CA GLU A 80 -7.91 14.80 -6.97
C GLU A 80 -9.36 14.35 -7.21
N ALA A 81 -9.67 14.04 -8.47
CA ALA A 81 -11.00 13.64 -8.91
C ALA A 81 -11.22 12.11 -8.92
N GLY A 82 -10.26 11.33 -8.41
CA GLY A 82 -10.29 9.87 -8.45
C GLY A 82 -9.45 9.25 -9.59
N PRO A 83 -9.11 7.95 -9.49
CA PRO A 83 -8.42 7.25 -10.56
C PRO A 83 -9.21 7.27 -11.86
N PRO A 84 -8.51 7.36 -13.00
CA PRO A 84 -9.13 7.15 -14.29
C PRO A 84 -9.63 5.70 -14.43
N ALA A 85 -10.83 5.52 -14.95
CA ALA A 85 -11.35 4.20 -15.33
C ALA A 85 -10.48 3.54 -16.42
N LYS A 86 -9.85 4.36 -17.26
CA LYS A 86 -8.84 3.98 -18.24
C LYS A 86 -7.87 5.14 -18.44
N SER A 87 -6.58 4.89 -18.26
CA SER A 87 -5.52 5.87 -18.49
C SER A 87 -4.65 5.49 -19.68
N LYS A 88 -4.04 6.51 -20.27
CA LYS A 88 -2.89 6.36 -21.14
C LYS A 88 -1.73 7.17 -20.58
N ASP A 89 -0.56 6.54 -20.54
CA ASP A 89 0.67 7.24 -20.19
C ASP A 89 1.05 8.22 -21.30
N LYS A 90 1.02 9.50 -20.96
CA LYS A 90 1.52 10.60 -21.76
C LYS A 90 2.91 10.98 -21.25
N PHE A 91 3.89 10.96 -22.14
CA PHE A 91 5.30 11.22 -21.82
C PHE A 91 5.90 10.36 -20.69
N LYS A 92 5.29 9.19 -20.40
CA LYS A 92 5.69 8.28 -19.30
C LYS A 92 5.71 8.93 -17.91
N ALA A 93 4.95 10.00 -17.73
CA ALA A 93 4.89 10.75 -16.48
C ALA A 93 3.51 11.32 -16.17
N PHE A 94 2.60 11.37 -17.15
CA PHE A 94 1.27 11.92 -16.96
C PHE A 94 0.22 10.91 -17.37
N GLU A 95 -0.71 10.59 -16.48
CA GLU A 95 -1.91 9.85 -16.86
C GLU A 95 -2.91 10.79 -17.53
N GLU A 96 -3.27 10.47 -18.77
CA GLU A 96 -4.38 11.09 -19.50
C GLU A 96 -5.59 10.17 -19.41
N VAL A 97 -6.74 10.68 -18.94
CA VAL A 97 -7.99 9.90 -18.91
C VAL A 97 -8.46 9.73 -20.34
N THR A 98 -8.73 8.48 -20.73
CA THR A 98 -9.13 8.17 -22.10
C THR A 98 -10.54 7.58 -22.15
N PRO A 99 -11.26 7.75 -23.27
CA PRO A 99 -12.53 7.07 -23.50
C PRO A 99 -12.36 5.53 -23.43
N LEU A 100 -13.42 4.87 -22.98
CA LEU A 100 -13.50 3.40 -22.99
C LEU A 100 -14.22 2.93 -24.25
N GLU A 101 -13.68 1.90 -24.88
CA GLU A 101 -14.24 1.22 -26.05
C GLU A 101 -14.87 -0.12 -25.62
N PRO A 102 -15.83 -0.66 -26.41
CA PRO A 102 -16.40 -1.98 -26.15
C PRO A 102 -15.33 -3.07 -25.99
N GLY A 103 -15.41 -3.84 -24.92
CA GLY A 103 -14.47 -4.91 -24.59
C GLY A 103 -13.21 -4.45 -23.84
N ASP A 104 -13.03 -3.16 -23.59
CA ASP A 104 -11.98 -2.68 -22.70
C ASP A 104 -12.17 -3.21 -21.28
N PHE A 105 -11.04 -3.52 -20.63
CA PHE A 105 -11.01 -3.76 -19.20
C PHE A 105 -9.77 -3.15 -18.56
N GLN A 106 -9.89 -2.77 -17.29
CA GLN A 106 -8.82 -2.22 -16.48
C GLN A 106 -8.95 -2.76 -15.05
N VAL A 107 -7.82 -3.08 -14.43
CA VAL A 107 -7.79 -3.34 -12.98
C VAL A 107 -7.41 -2.06 -12.25
N ILE A 108 -8.25 -1.64 -11.32
CA ILE A 108 -8.02 -0.48 -10.45
C ILE A 108 -7.95 -0.98 -9.02
N ILE A 109 -6.99 -0.46 -8.27
CA ILE A 109 -6.79 -0.84 -6.87
C ILE A 109 -6.86 0.42 -6.02
N MET A 110 -7.62 0.34 -4.93
CA MET A 110 -7.76 1.37 -3.92
C MET A 110 -7.46 0.78 -2.54
N ASN A 111 -7.18 1.61 -1.55
CA ASN A 111 -6.93 1.18 -0.17
C ASN A 111 -8.18 1.43 0.66
N LEU A 112 -8.72 0.38 1.28
CA LEU A 112 -9.74 0.48 2.32
C LEU A 112 -9.06 0.36 3.68
N THR A 113 -9.14 1.41 4.48
CA THR A 113 -8.52 1.48 5.82
C THR A 113 -9.59 1.53 6.89
N HIS A 114 -9.49 0.67 7.90
CA HIS A 114 -10.32 0.77 9.11
C HIS A 114 -9.72 1.83 10.04
N ILE A 115 -10.35 3.00 10.10
CA ILE A 115 -9.88 4.17 10.85
C ILE A 115 -10.59 4.37 12.19
N GLY A 116 -11.76 3.76 12.38
CA GLY A 116 -12.55 3.86 13.60
C GLY A 116 -12.18 2.83 14.67
N ASP A 117 -12.66 3.08 15.88
CA ASP A 117 -12.54 2.12 17.00
C ASP A 117 -13.65 1.08 16.99
N ASN A 118 -14.81 1.40 16.38
CA ASN A 118 -15.95 0.49 16.31
C ASN A 118 -15.72 -0.56 15.23
N LEU A 119 -16.15 -1.80 15.47
CA LEU A 119 -16.03 -2.93 14.55
C LEU A 119 -17.42 -3.32 14.01
N PRO A 120 -17.98 -2.55 13.04
CA PRO A 120 -19.34 -2.75 12.58
C PRO A 120 -19.54 -4.12 11.93
N GLU A 121 -20.68 -4.77 12.20
CA GLU A 121 -21.08 -6.02 11.52
C GLU A 121 -21.09 -5.86 9.99
N SER A 122 -21.57 -4.71 9.55
CA SER A 122 -21.69 -4.33 8.15
C SER A 122 -21.56 -2.83 7.98
N ALA A 123 -20.92 -2.42 6.91
CA ALA A 123 -20.93 -1.06 6.39
C ALA A 123 -21.11 -1.11 4.87
N THR A 124 -21.43 0.03 4.25
CA THR A 124 -21.50 0.13 2.79
C THR A 124 -20.61 1.26 2.31
N LEU A 125 -19.99 1.06 1.16
CA LEU A 125 -19.28 2.10 0.44
C LEU A 125 -19.78 2.13 -0.99
N THR A 126 -20.27 3.28 -1.43
CA THR A 126 -20.71 3.44 -2.81
C THR A 126 -19.63 4.13 -3.63
N LEU A 127 -19.17 3.46 -4.69
CA LEU A 127 -18.32 4.03 -5.73
C LEU A 127 -19.18 4.50 -6.91
N ALA A 128 -18.81 5.65 -7.47
CA ALA A 128 -19.42 6.20 -8.67
C ALA A 128 -18.37 6.32 -9.78
N ALA A 129 -18.76 5.95 -10.99
CA ALA A 129 -18.07 6.30 -12.21
C ALA A 129 -18.65 7.62 -12.74
N VAL A 130 -17.82 8.65 -12.81
CA VAL A 130 -18.23 10.02 -13.21
C VAL A 130 -17.46 10.48 -14.43
N ALA A 131 -18.07 11.33 -15.25
CA ALA A 131 -17.38 11.93 -16.39
C ALA A 131 -16.26 12.88 -15.93
N ASP A 132 -15.09 12.78 -16.56
CA ASP A 132 -13.90 13.59 -16.21
C ASP A 132 -14.18 15.11 -16.31
N GLU A 133 -14.87 15.53 -17.36
CA GLU A 133 -15.21 16.95 -17.59
C GLU A 133 -16.53 17.39 -16.93
N LYS A 134 -17.35 16.43 -16.48
CA LYS A 134 -18.65 16.70 -15.82
C LYS A 134 -18.80 15.80 -14.59
N PRO A 135 -18.12 16.12 -13.48
CA PRO A 135 -18.08 15.24 -12.31
C PRO A 135 -19.46 14.93 -11.69
N ASP A 136 -20.47 15.77 -11.96
CA ASP A 136 -21.85 15.58 -11.48
C ASP A 136 -22.64 14.55 -12.32
N GLU A 137 -22.12 14.15 -13.48
CA GLU A 137 -22.71 13.12 -14.35
C GLU A 137 -22.23 11.73 -13.91
N ILE A 138 -23.08 11.03 -13.15
CA ILE A 138 -22.84 9.65 -12.72
C ILE A 138 -23.29 8.70 -13.84
N HIS A 139 -22.35 7.91 -14.36
CA HIS A 139 -22.61 6.90 -15.38
C HIS A 139 -23.03 5.55 -14.79
N ALA A 140 -22.35 5.13 -13.73
CA ALA A 140 -22.59 3.85 -13.08
C ALA A 140 -22.19 3.92 -11.60
N THR A 141 -22.80 3.06 -10.79
CA THR A 141 -22.48 2.93 -9.37
C THR A 141 -22.22 1.49 -8.97
N LEU A 142 -21.33 1.32 -8.01
CA LEU A 142 -21.01 0.05 -7.36
C LEU A 142 -21.14 0.24 -5.85
N VAL A 143 -22.08 -0.49 -5.25
CA VAL A 143 -22.23 -0.58 -3.79
C VAL A 143 -21.38 -1.73 -3.30
N VAL A 144 -20.37 -1.44 -2.49
CA VAL A 144 -19.50 -2.43 -1.85
C VAL A 144 -19.99 -2.66 -0.43
N ALA A 145 -20.51 -3.85 -0.15
CA ALA A 145 -20.83 -4.28 1.20
C ALA A 145 -19.53 -4.67 1.94
N LEU A 146 -19.20 -3.92 2.99
CA LEU A 146 -18.08 -4.21 3.88
C LEU A 146 -18.57 -5.16 4.96
N GLN A 147 -17.97 -6.35 5.03
CA GLN A 147 -18.37 -7.40 5.96
C GLN A 147 -17.30 -7.62 7.02
N ARG A 148 -17.74 -7.78 8.26
CA ARG A 148 -16.86 -8.19 9.34
C ARG A 148 -16.41 -9.64 9.16
N PRO A 149 -15.14 -9.98 9.45
CA PRO A 149 -14.70 -11.37 9.43
C PRO A 149 -15.54 -12.28 10.33
N ALA A 150 -15.96 -13.44 9.82
CA ALA A 150 -16.88 -14.34 10.52
C ALA A 150 -16.32 -14.91 11.83
N GLY A 151 -14.99 -14.94 11.97
CA GLY A 151 -14.27 -15.46 13.14
C GLY A 151 -13.60 -14.40 14.01
N LEU A 152 -14.02 -13.13 13.94
CA LEU A 152 -13.36 -12.04 14.66
C LEU A 152 -13.31 -12.28 16.18
N PRO A 153 -12.12 -12.42 16.79
CA PRO A 153 -12.00 -12.58 18.23
C PRO A 153 -12.41 -11.32 18.99
N ALA A 154 -12.89 -11.48 20.22
CA ALA A 154 -13.28 -10.34 21.07
C ALA A 154 -12.10 -9.41 21.45
N LYS A 155 -10.85 -9.90 21.37
CA LYS A 155 -9.64 -9.16 21.73
C LYS A 155 -8.55 -9.37 20.69
N VAL A 156 -8.64 -8.63 19.59
CA VAL A 156 -7.60 -8.54 18.56
C VAL A 156 -6.55 -7.52 18.99
N GLN A 157 -5.28 -7.86 18.81
CA GLN A 157 -4.17 -6.93 18.99
C GLN A 157 -4.04 -6.05 17.74
N ASN A 158 -3.78 -4.75 17.93
CA ASN A 158 -3.42 -3.82 16.88
C ASN A 158 -2.29 -2.90 17.36
N VAL A 159 -1.75 -2.09 16.45
CA VAL A 159 -0.73 -1.09 16.76
C VAL A 159 -1.40 0.26 16.92
N VAL A 160 -1.33 0.84 18.12
CA VAL A 160 -1.99 2.11 18.45
C VAL A 160 -0.97 3.15 18.90
N GLN A 161 -1.28 4.42 18.66
CA GLN A 161 -0.45 5.51 19.16
C GLN A 161 -0.69 5.69 20.65
N SER A 162 0.34 5.46 21.48
CA SER A 162 0.25 5.64 22.94
C SER A 162 0.52 7.07 23.37
N GLU A 163 1.37 7.77 22.62
CA GLU A 163 1.74 9.17 22.81
C GLU A 163 2.21 9.74 21.45
N PRO A 164 2.23 11.06 21.24
CA PRO A 164 2.63 11.65 19.96
C PRO A 164 3.97 11.09 19.47
N GLY A 165 3.96 10.52 18.27
CA GLY A 165 5.15 9.91 17.66
C GLY A 165 5.58 8.56 18.26
N LYS A 166 4.76 7.88 19.07
CA LYS A 166 5.05 6.53 19.57
C LYS A 166 3.85 5.60 19.47
N TRP A 167 4.10 4.41 18.94
CA TRP A 167 3.12 3.35 18.79
C TRP A 167 3.55 2.08 19.52
N VAL A 168 2.55 1.38 20.06
CA VAL A 168 2.72 0.13 20.82
C VAL A 168 1.65 -0.87 20.41
N VAL A 169 1.91 -2.16 20.65
CA VAL A 169 0.90 -3.20 20.47
C VAL A 169 -0.06 -3.20 21.66
N THR A 170 -1.36 -3.20 21.40
CA THR A 170 -2.39 -3.28 22.45
C THR A 170 -2.39 -4.63 23.14
N ALA A 171 -2.84 -4.66 24.40
CA ALA A 171 -3.13 -5.90 25.11
C ALA A 171 -4.32 -6.63 24.45
N GLY A 172 -4.03 -7.72 23.76
CA GLY A 172 -5.01 -8.58 23.10
C GLY A 172 -4.50 -10.01 23.03
N THR A 173 -5.29 -10.91 22.47
CA THR A 173 -4.98 -12.36 22.50
C THR A 173 -4.79 -12.97 21.12
N HIS A 174 -5.14 -12.23 20.06
CA HIS A 174 -5.11 -12.73 18.70
C HIS A 174 -4.56 -11.68 17.75
N LEU A 175 -3.87 -12.15 16.71
CA LEU A 175 -3.51 -11.36 15.53
C LEU A 175 -4.16 -11.98 14.29
N PRO A 176 -4.48 -11.19 13.25
CA PRO A 176 -4.84 -11.74 11.96
C PRO A 176 -3.64 -12.51 11.36
N GLN A 177 -3.92 -13.58 10.64
CA GLN A 177 -2.93 -14.23 9.78
C GLN A 177 -2.49 -13.26 8.68
N TYR A 178 -1.24 -13.39 8.23
CA TYR A 178 -0.67 -12.49 7.24
C TYR A 178 -1.50 -12.44 5.95
N ASP A 179 -2.06 -11.26 5.68
CA ASP A 179 -2.85 -10.97 4.48
C ASP A 179 -2.00 -10.15 3.50
N THR A 180 -1.75 -10.69 2.31
CA THR A 180 -0.96 -9.99 1.30
C THR A 180 -1.73 -8.80 0.74
N ARG A 181 -1.04 -7.69 0.43
CA ARG A 181 -1.67 -6.51 -0.16
C ARG A 181 -2.35 -6.86 -1.49
N TRP A 182 -1.63 -7.54 -2.37
CA TRP A 182 -2.06 -7.73 -3.76
C TRP A 182 -2.89 -8.98 -4.01
N TRP A 183 -2.84 -9.96 -3.10
CA TRP A 183 -3.52 -11.24 -3.24
C TRP A 183 -4.31 -11.59 -1.96
N PRO A 184 -5.17 -10.68 -1.46
CA PRO A 184 -5.81 -10.90 -0.17
C PRO A 184 -6.78 -12.07 -0.23
N GLU A 185 -6.74 -12.93 0.80
CA GLU A 185 -7.64 -14.10 0.93
C GLU A 185 -9.05 -13.65 1.26
N ASP A 186 -10.08 -14.30 0.73
CA ASP A 186 -11.48 -13.84 0.92
C ASP A 186 -11.95 -13.84 2.39
N ASP A 187 -11.22 -14.51 3.29
CA ASP A 187 -11.48 -14.55 4.73
C ASP A 187 -10.25 -14.06 5.52
N VAL A 188 -10.50 -13.45 6.68
CA VAL A 188 -9.45 -13.04 7.63
C VAL A 188 -9.45 -14.00 8.80
N ARG A 189 -8.41 -14.82 8.88
CA ARG A 189 -8.22 -15.79 9.97
C ARG A 189 -7.41 -15.18 11.09
N TYR A 190 -7.61 -15.68 12.30
CA TYR A 190 -6.94 -15.19 13.50
C TYR A 190 -6.24 -16.33 14.23
N THR A 191 -5.03 -16.06 14.71
CA THR A 191 -4.25 -16.99 15.55
C THR A 191 -4.09 -16.39 16.94
N ALA A 192 -4.17 -17.24 17.96
CA ALA A 192 -3.85 -16.84 19.32
C ALA A 192 -2.34 -16.61 19.46
N VAL A 193 -1.93 -15.46 20.00
CA VAL A 193 -0.52 -15.08 20.15
C VAL A 193 -0.30 -14.31 21.45
N ASP A 194 0.92 -14.38 21.97
CA ASP A 194 1.37 -13.45 23.00
C ASP A 194 1.52 -12.04 22.42
N THR A 195 1.46 -11.02 23.27
CA THR A 195 1.67 -9.64 22.83
C THR A 195 3.14 -9.42 22.47
N PRO A 196 3.47 -9.08 21.21
CA PRO A 196 4.85 -8.81 20.82
C PRO A 196 5.38 -7.59 21.59
N PRO A 197 6.63 -7.61 22.09
CA PRO A 197 7.25 -6.47 22.76
C PRO A 197 7.71 -5.41 21.74
N LEU A 198 6.86 -5.06 20.79
CA LEU A 198 7.15 -4.16 19.69
C LEU A 198 6.81 -2.72 20.09
N THR A 199 7.72 -1.78 19.81
CA THR A 199 7.46 -0.34 19.97
C THR A 199 7.99 0.40 18.75
N ILE A 200 7.23 1.35 18.23
CA ILE A 200 7.62 2.21 17.11
C ILE A 200 7.73 3.65 17.61
N LYS A 201 8.78 4.37 17.23
CA LYS A 201 9.03 5.76 17.65
C LYS A 201 9.47 6.63 16.50
N LEU A 202 8.89 7.80 16.38
CA LEU A 202 9.37 8.89 15.53
C LEU A 202 10.52 9.61 16.25
N GLU A 203 11.65 9.82 15.56
CA GLU A 203 12.78 10.56 16.09
C GLU A 203 12.39 12.03 16.34
N HIS A 204 12.38 12.44 17.61
CA HIS A 204 11.83 13.74 18.04
C HIS A 204 12.53 14.94 17.40
N ASP A 205 13.85 14.90 17.24
CA ASP A 205 14.63 16.08 16.82
C ASP A 205 14.58 16.34 15.31
N ARG A 206 14.34 15.30 14.52
CA ARG A 206 14.33 15.38 13.04
C ARG A 206 12.94 15.17 12.46
N GLN A 207 12.11 14.39 13.14
CA GLN A 207 10.81 13.92 12.69
C GLN A 207 10.77 13.34 11.27
N THR A 208 11.93 12.93 10.74
CA THR A 208 12.09 12.31 9.43
C THR A 208 12.60 10.88 9.54
N VAL A 209 12.59 10.29 10.74
CA VAL A 209 13.10 8.95 10.97
C VAL A 209 12.16 8.19 11.89
N LEU A 210 11.70 7.04 11.44
CA LEU A 210 10.91 6.09 12.21
C LEU A 210 11.79 4.93 12.67
N HIS A 211 11.80 4.68 13.97
CA HIS A 211 12.52 3.58 14.61
C HIS A 211 11.56 2.49 15.06
N VAL A 212 11.88 1.23 14.77
CA VAL A 212 11.16 0.05 15.24
C VAL A 212 12.05 -0.69 16.23
N TYR A 213 11.50 -0.93 17.42
CA TYR A 213 12.19 -1.61 18.52
C TYR A 213 11.52 -2.93 18.85
N TRP A 214 12.35 -3.93 19.13
CA TRP A 214 11.95 -5.13 19.85
C TRP A 214 12.49 -5.03 21.27
N GLN A 215 11.60 -4.90 22.25
CA GLN A 215 11.94 -4.49 23.61
C GLN A 215 12.74 -3.17 23.59
N THR A 216 14.05 -3.23 23.85
CA THR A 216 14.97 -2.09 23.81
C THR A 216 15.85 -2.05 22.57
N ASP A 217 15.89 -3.13 21.80
CA ASP A 217 16.81 -3.28 20.67
C ASP A 217 16.21 -2.65 19.42
N LEU A 218 16.99 -1.80 18.75
CA LEU A 218 16.60 -1.18 17.49
C LEU A 218 16.71 -2.23 16.38
N ILE A 219 15.58 -2.64 15.81
CA ILE A 219 15.53 -3.68 14.78
C ILE A 219 15.30 -3.12 13.38
N ALA A 220 14.65 -1.96 13.24
CA ALA A 220 14.55 -1.26 11.96
C ALA A 220 14.60 0.27 12.10
N ARG A 221 15.09 0.92 11.04
CA ARG A 221 15.19 2.37 10.92
C ARG A 221 14.79 2.81 9.51
N ILE A 222 13.71 3.57 9.42
CA ILE A 222 13.15 4.07 8.17
C ILE A 222 13.39 5.58 8.11
N GLU A 223 14.17 6.05 7.13
CA GLU A 223 14.37 7.47 6.88
C GLU A 223 13.41 7.99 5.81
N ASP A 224 12.80 9.14 6.06
CA ASP A 224 12.00 9.85 5.09
C ASP A 224 12.79 11.04 4.51
N HIS A 225 12.77 11.13 3.19
CA HIS A 225 13.40 12.18 2.41
C HIS A 225 12.41 13.02 1.61
N SER A 226 11.10 12.86 1.85
CA SER A 226 10.07 13.74 1.29
C SER A 226 10.13 15.13 1.93
N GLN A 227 9.65 16.13 1.20
CA GLN A 227 9.56 17.51 1.67
C GLN A 227 8.22 18.11 1.26
N PRO A 228 7.31 18.43 2.21
CA PRO A 228 7.35 18.09 3.63
C PRO A 228 7.41 16.57 3.88
N SER A 229 7.83 16.19 5.10
CA SER A 229 7.98 14.79 5.49
C SER A 229 6.62 14.12 5.65
N ILE A 230 6.45 12.92 5.07
CA ILE A 230 5.24 12.11 5.23
C ILE A 230 5.07 11.63 6.67
N LEU A 231 6.13 11.60 7.47
CA LEU A 231 6.07 11.12 8.86
C LEU A 231 5.47 12.13 9.85
N VAL A 232 5.40 13.41 9.48
CA VAL A 232 4.85 14.49 10.32
C VAL A 232 3.53 15.04 9.83
N GLU A 233 3.06 14.56 8.68
CA GLU A 233 1.80 15.03 8.12
C GLU A 233 0.64 14.51 8.99
N ASP A 234 -0.24 15.42 9.37
CA ASP A 234 -1.39 15.08 10.21
C ASP A 234 -2.40 14.21 9.47
N GLY A 235 -3.10 13.36 10.23
CA GLY A 235 -4.28 12.64 9.77
C GLY A 235 -4.02 11.33 9.02
N GLY A 236 -3.15 10.48 9.58
CA GLY A 236 -3.21 9.04 9.31
C GLY A 236 -2.47 8.55 8.08
N VAL A 237 -1.53 9.33 7.55
CA VAL A 237 -0.70 8.94 6.41
C VAL A 237 0.31 7.85 6.74
N VAL A 238 0.66 7.66 8.02
CA VAL A 238 1.44 6.52 8.49
C VAL A 238 0.53 5.57 9.26
N ARG A 239 0.47 4.30 8.84
CA ARG A 239 -0.30 3.25 9.51
C ARG A 239 0.52 1.99 9.69
N PHE A 240 0.08 1.15 10.61
CA PHE A 240 0.76 -0.09 10.97
C PHE A 240 -0.24 -1.22 11.07
N ASP A 241 0.03 -2.31 10.36
CA ASP A 241 -0.68 -3.56 10.56
C ASP A 241 0.28 -4.58 11.17
N LEU A 242 -0.23 -5.44 12.03
CA LEU A 242 0.55 -6.50 12.66
C LEU A 242 -0.14 -7.84 12.41
N PHE A 243 0.63 -8.81 11.93
CA PHE A 243 0.13 -10.12 11.57
C PHE A 243 0.91 -11.24 12.26
N ASP A 244 0.22 -12.34 12.51
CA ASP A 244 0.82 -13.65 12.70
C ASP A 244 1.21 -14.20 11.32
N PHE A 245 2.50 -14.26 11.00
CA PHE A 245 2.95 -14.72 9.68
C PHE A 245 3.01 -16.25 9.62
N ASP A 246 3.64 -16.86 10.61
CA ASP A 246 3.67 -18.29 10.85
C ASP A 246 4.12 -18.59 12.30
N ASP A 247 4.43 -19.85 12.60
CA ASP A 247 4.87 -20.30 13.93
C ASP A 247 6.12 -19.56 14.46
N TYR A 248 6.95 -18.99 13.58
CA TYR A 248 8.24 -18.39 13.92
C TYR A 248 8.26 -16.86 13.81
N TYR A 249 7.36 -16.28 13.01
CA TYR A 249 7.44 -14.87 12.64
C TYR A 249 6.16 -14.09 12.92
N TYR A 250 6.34 -12.87 13.41
CA TYR A 250 5.38 -11.78 13.21
C TYR A 250 5.71 -11.05 11.91
N CYS A 251 4.71 -10.48 11.27
CA CYS A 251 4.91 -9.50 10.19
C CYS A 251 4.40 -8.14 10.63
N LEU A 252 5.30 -7.16 10.74
CA LEU A 252 4.93 -5.75 10.90
C LEU A 252 4.88 -5.10 9.51
N ARG A 253 3.71 -4.61 9.12
CA ARG A 253 3.51 -3.82 7.91
C ARG A 253 3.44 -2.35 8.25
N LEU A 254 4.24 -1.54 7.56
CA LEU A 254 4.26 -0.08 7.67
C LEU A 254 3.71 0.50 6.37
N TRP A 255 2.72 1.37 6.46
CA TRP A 255 2.11 2.07 5.32
C TRP A 255 2.46 3.55 5.32
N PHE A 256 2.68 4.11 4.14
CA PHE A 256 2.95 5.52 3.90
C PHE A 256 2.06 6.00 2.75
N PHE A 257 0.91 6.57 3.10
CA PHE A 257 -0.09 7.02 2.14
C PHE A 257 0.19 8.44 1.68
N TRP A 258 0.43 8.60 0.38
CA TRP A 258 0.62 9.91 -0.23
C TRP A 258 -0.74 10.56 -0.47
N LEU A 259 -1.45 10.94 0.59
CA LEU A 259 -2.80 11.49 0.44
C LEU A 259 -2.82 12.98 0.12
N ASN A 260 -1.72 13.69 0.37
CA ASN A 260 -1.62 15.14 0.21
C ASN A 260 -0.73 15.51 -0.99
N VAL A 261 -1.31 16.25 -1.96
CA VAL A 261 -0.61 16.80 -3.16
C VAL A 261 0.61 17.64 -2.84
N ASN A 262 0.72 18.16 -1.62
CA ASN A 262 1.83 19.01 -1.21
C ASN A 262 3.05 18.20 -0.78
N ILE A 263 2.94 16.88 -0.53
CA ILE A 263 4.07 16.06 -0.12
C ILE A 263 4.99 15.82 -1.33
N GLY A 264 6.30 16.13 -1.19
CA GLY A 264 7.32 15.78 -2.18
C GLY A 264 7.70 16.88 -3.18
N HIS A 265 7.30 18.14 -2.96
CA HIS A 265 7.58 19.28 -3.84
C HIS A 265 8.99 19.23 -4.49
N GLY A 266 9.04 19.11 -5.82
CA GLY A 266 10.25 19.36 -6.61
C GLY A 266 10.91 18.16 -7.31
N PHE A 267 10.32 16.96 -7.35
CA PHE A 267 10.85 15.88 -8.17
C PHE A 267 9.76 15.05 -8.86
N PHE A 268 9.78 15.08 -10.21
CA PHE A 268 8.74 14.66 -11.15
C PHE A 268 7.38 15.33 -10.97
N VAL A 269 7.11 16.30 -11.84
CA VAL A 269 5.77 16.86 -12.13
C VAL A 269 4.92 15.80 -12.86
N GLY A 270 4.96 14.55 -12.42
CA GLY A 270 4.14 13.47 -12.93
C GLY A 270 3.15 13.07 -11.85
N ARG A 271 1.85 13.01 -12.18
CA ARG A 271 0.84 12.55 -11.23
C ARG A 271 1.15 11.10 -10.85
N HIS A 272 1.04 10.82 -9.55
CA HIS A 272 1.43 9.56 -8.95
C HIS A 272 0.55 8.37 -9.38
N GLU A 273 1.12 7.17 -9.39
CA GLU A 273 0.42 5.91 -9.68
C GLU A 273 -0.69 5.61 -8.64
N VAL A 274 -1.85 5.06 -9.05
CA VAL A 274 -3.01 4.85 -8.15
C VAL A 274 -3.26 3.37 -7.82
N PRO A 275 -3.10 2.90 -6.55
CA PRO A 275 -2.99 3.69 -5.34
C PRO A 275 -1.57 4.11 -4.98
N ASP A 276 -1.42 5.39 -4.68
CA ASP A 276 -0.17 6.02 -4.28
C ASP A 276 0.08 5.80 -2.79
N VAL A 277 0.63 4.64 -2.47
CA VAL A 277 1.00 4.25 -1.12
C VAL A 277 2.22 3.34 -1.14
N GLU A 278 3.20 3.70 -0.32
CA GLU A 278 4.39 2.87 -0.10
C GLU A 278 4.22 2.02 1.15
N ARG A 279 4.92 0.89 1.14
CA ARG A 279 4.82 -0.09 2.21
C ARG A 279 6.14 -0.81 2.44
N PHE A 280 6.37 -1.16 3.70
CA PHE A 280 7.33 -2.20 4.09
C PHE A 280 6.63 -3.31 4.87
N ASP A 281 6.92 -4.57 4.56
CA ASP A 281 6.57 -5.70 5.42
C ASP A 281 7.85 -6.26 6.03
N LEU A 282 7.91 -6.34 7.37
CA LEU A 282 9.08 -6.79 8.12
C LEU A 282 8.78 -8.11 8.82
N LEU A 283 9.48 -9.19 8.45
CA LEU A 283 9.35 -10.50 9.10
C LEU A 283 10.29 -10.60 10.29
N ILE A 284 9.70 -10.42 11.47
CA ILE A 284 10.36 -10.33 12.77
C ILE A 284 10.25 -11.69 13.48
N LYS A 285 11.38 -12.32 13.79
CA LYS A 285 11.40 -13.57 14.57
C LYS A 285 10.74 -13.34 15.93
N LYS A 286 9.82 -14.23 16.31
CA LYS A 286 9.09 -14.18 17.58
C LYS A 286 10.01 -14.36 18.80
N GLU A 287 11.10 -15.11 18.62
CA GLU A 287 12.03 -15.46 19.70
C GLU A 287 12.91 -14.27 20.12
N ASP A 288 13.51 -13.57 19.16
CA ASP A 288 14.60 -12.61 19.40
C ASP A 288 14.41 -11.24 18.73
N GLY A 289 13.33 -11.06 17.94
CA GLY A 289 13.07 -9.81 17.24
C GLY A 289 13.91 -9.59 15.97
N LEU A 290 14.73 -10.57 15.56
CA LEU A 290 15.56 -10.44 14.36
C LEU A 290 14.69 -10.34 13.11
N ILE A 291 14.95 -9.33 12.28
CA ILE A 291 14.33 -9.25 10.95
C ILE A 291 15.14 -10.13 9.99
N THR A 292 14.47 -11.10 9.36
CA THR A 292 15.13 -12.02 8.40
C THR A 292 14.74 -11.76 6.96
N LEU A 293 13.53 -11.28 6.74
CA LEU A 293 12.99 -10.98 5.43
C LEU A 293 12.29 -9.63 5.51
N ALA A 294 12.38 -8.87 4.42
CA ALA A 294 11.62 -7.64 4.26
C ALA A 294 11.05 -7.55 2.86
N CYS A 295 9.87 -6.97 2.74
CA CYS A 295 9.20 -6.67 1.48
C CYS A 295 9.08 -5.16 1.29
N ALA A 296 9.16 -4.74 0.04
CA ALA A 296 8.77 -3.42 -0.41
C ALA A 296 7.96 -3.54 -1.71
N ASP A 297 7.16 -2.53 -2.04
CA ASP A 297 6.48 -2.47 -3.32
C ASP A 297 7.40 -1.89 -4.42
N LEU A 298 7.31 -2.44 -5.62
CA LEU A 298 8.01 -1.98 -6.83
C LEU A 298 7.04 -2.02 -8.02
N HIS A 299 6.41 -0.89 -8.35
CA HIS A 299 5.53 -0.71 -9.50
C HIS A 299 4.54 -1.89 -9.70
N TRP A 300 3.48 -1.94 -8.88
CA TRP A 300 2.46 -3.01 -8.90
C TRP A 300 2.96 -4.40 -8.55
N ARG A 301 4.11 -4.51 -7.88
CA ARG A 301 4.72 -5.78 -7.49
C ARG A 301 5.16 -5.76 -6.05
N GLU A 302 5.10 -6.91 -5.40
CA GLU A 302 5.80 -7.19 -4.15
C GLU A 302 7.21 -7.68 -4.46
N SER A 303 8.20 -7.09 -3.80
CA SER A 303 9.60 -7.53 -3.86
C SER A 303 10.10 -7.85 -2.46
N TRP A 304 10.35 -9.13 -2.21
CA TRP A 304 10.94 -9.64 -0.98
C TRP A 304 12.45 -9.77 -1.10
N GLY A 305 13.14 -9.67 0.04
CA GLY A 305 14.53 -10.07 0.13
C GLY A 305 14.98 -10.38 1.55
N LEU A 306 16.16 -10.98 1.64
CA LEU A 306 16.79 -11.40 2.90
C LEU A 306 17.47 -10.22 3.58
N ALA A 307 17.15 -9.95 4.83
CA ALA A 307 17.82 -8.93 5.63
C ALA A 307 19.21 -9.43 6.05
N THR A 308 20.24 -8.64 5.79
CA THR A 308 21.65 -9.02 6.01
C THR A 308 22.26 -8.37 7.25
N GLU A 309 21.62 -7.33 7.80
CA GLU A 309 22.11 -6.55 8.93
C GLU A 309 20.94 -6.09 9.81
N THR A 310 21.20 -5.91 11.11
CA THR A 310 20.26 -5.30 12.07
C THR A 310 20.92 -4.08 12.72
N PRO A 311 20.27 -2.91 12.77
CA PRO A 311 18.91 -2.66 12.31
C PRO A 311 18.79 -2.70 10.78
N LEU A 312 17.65 -3.23 10.31
CA LEU A 312 17.25 -3.06 8.92
C LEU A 312 17.13 -1.57 8.62
N ARG A 313 17.67 -1.12 7.49
CA ARG A 313 17.59 0.27 7.07
C ARG A 313 16.66 0.39 5.88
N ALA A 314 15.77 1.35 5.90
CA ALA A 314 14.90 1.64 4.76
C ALA A 314 14.80 3.14 4.53
N THR A 315 14.47 3.54 3.30
CA THR A 315 14.25 4.95 2.97
C THR A 315 12.99 5.14 2.12
N ILE A 316 12.31 6.26 2.33
CA ILE A 316 11.17 6.72 1.55
C ILE A 316 11.56 8.04 0.89
N GLY A 317 11.19 8.20 -0.39
CA GLY A 317 11.59 9.33 -1.20
C GLY A 317 13.09 9.36 -1.52
N LEU A 318 13.51 10.36 -2.30
CA LEU A 318 14.90 10.46 -2.75
C LEU A 318 15.82 11.19 -1.79
N GLY A 319 16.87 10.51 -1.35
CA GLY A 319 18.03 11.13 -0.73
C GLY A 319 18.78 12.10 -1.67
N ARG A 320 19.54 13.03 -1.09
CA ARG A 320 20.29 14.08 -1.81
C ARG A 320 21.24 13.52 -2.88
N GLU A 321 21.92 12.41 -2.58
CA GLU A 321 22.87 11.78 -3.52
C GLU A 321 22.16 11.20 -4.74
N THR A 322 21.01 10.56 -4.54
CA THR A 322 20.18 10.05 -5.63
C THR A 322 19.58 11.19 -6.45
N LYS A 323 19.13 12.28 -5.81
CA LYS A 323 18.70 13.51 -6.50
C LYS A 323 19.82 14.10 -7.37
N LEU A 324 21.05 14.20 -6.84
CA LEU A 324 22.22 14.69 -7.58
C LEU A 324 22.56 13.79 -8.77
N LYS A 325 22.52 12.47 -8.58
CA LYS A 325 22.77 11.49 -9.63
C LYS A 325 21.73 11.58 -10.75
N LEU A 326 20.44 11.65 -10.40
CA LEU A 326 19.36 11.82 -11.36
C LEU A 326 19.40 13.16 -12.08
N ALA A 327 19.79 14.24 -11.40
CA ALA A 327 19.99 15.56 -12.02
C ALA A 327 21.17 15.56 -13.01
N GLN A 328 22.28 14.89 -12.68
CA GLN A 328 23.40 14.68 -13.58
C GLN A 328 23.00 13.82 -14.81
N GLU A 329 22.15 12.80 -14.60
CA GLU A 329 21.62 11.95 -15.67
C GLU A 329 20.57 12.67 -16.55
N GLN A 330 19.77 13.58 -15.98
CA GLN A 330 18.86 14.50 -16.71
C GLN A 330 19.64 15.47 -17.61
N LEU A 331 20.71 16.07 -17.09
CA LEU A 331 21.57 16.99 -17.84
C LEU A 331 22.35 16.29 -18.97
N GLY A 332 22.56 14.98 -18.87
CA GLY A 332 23.30 14.18 -19.86
C GLY A 332 22.49 13.69 -21.07
N GLY A 333 21.20 14.02 -21.19
CA GLY A 333 20.36 13.58 -22.33
C GLY A 333 20.17 12.06 -22.43
N LEU A 334 20.48 11.30 -21.37
CA LEU A 334 20.53 9.84 -21.38
C LEU A 334 19.18 9.17 -21.00
N TRP A 335 18.10 9.96 -20.86
CA TRP A 335 16.78 9.47 -20.46
C TRP A 335 16.23 8.38 -21.39
N ALA A 336 16.47 8.49 -22.70
CA ALA A 336 16.02 7.49 -23.68
C ALA A 336 16.85 6.19 -23.67
N LYS A 337 18.09 6.21 -23.14
CA LYS A 337 19.03 5.08 -23.19
C LYS A 337 19.01 4.21 -21.93
N ILE A 338 18.67 4.78 -20.77
CA ILE A 338 18.63 4.04 -19.49
C ILE A 338 17.33 3.24 -19.40
N TRP A 339 16.18 3.85 -19.71
CA TRP A 339 14.88 3.17 -19.77
C TRP A 339 14.78 2.15 -20.90
N GLY A 340 15.60 2.30 -21.94
CA GLY A 340 15.65 1.36 -23.06
C GLY A 340 16.57 0.15 -22.84
N LYS A 341 17.34 0.08 -21.74
CA LYS A 341 18.36 -0.98 -21.64
C LYS A 341 18.61 -1.66 -20.31
N LYS A 342 18.16 -1.21 -19.13
CA LYS A 342 18.52 -1.90 -17.86
C LYS A 342 17.59 -1.60 -16.66
N THR A 343 16.27 -1.61 -16.83
CA THR A 343 15.49 -2.33 -15.81
C THR A 343 15.96 -3.76 -15.98
N ALA A 344 16.53 -4.36 -14.93
CA ALA A 344 16.74 -5.80 -14.97
C ALA A 344 15.42 -6.40 -15.43
N ASP A 345 15.45 -7.18 -16.52
CA ASP A 345 14.42 -8.13 -16.88
C ASP A 345 14.25 -9.05 -15.67
N TYR A 346 13.58 -8.58 -14.61
CA TYR A 346 12.89 -9.44 -13.66
C TYR A 346 11.79 -10.02 -14.51
N GLY A 347 12.10 -11.16 -15.15
CA GLY A 347 11.50 -11.62 -16.40
C GLY A 347 10.02 -11.27 -16.45
N ALA A 348 9.59 -10.59 -17.51
CA ALA A 348 8.20 -10.19 -17.72
C ALA A 348 7.30 -11.42 -17.58
N LYS A 349 6.86 -11.71 -16.36
CA LYS A 349 5.97 -12.81 -16.06
C LYS A 349 4.68 -12.44 -16.77
N THR A 350 4.38 -13.14 -17.85
CA THR A 350 3.17 -12.94 -18.66
C THR A 350 1.90 -13.44 -17.95
N THR A 351 2.05 -13.95 -16.72
CA THR A 351 0.99 -14.54 -15.92
C THR A 351 1.10 -14.05 -14.47
N ALA A 352 -0.06 -13.94 -13.83
CA ALA A 352 -0.20 -13.65 -12.41
C ALA A 352 0.66 -14.60 -11.55
N TYR A 353 1.58 -14.06 -10.75
CA TYR A 353 2.43 -14.82 -9.84
C TYR A 353 2.46 -14.17 -8.45
N ASN A 354 2.04 -14.95 -7.45
CA ASN A 354 2.13 -14.62 -6.04
C ASN A 354 3.40 -15.28 -5.42
N PRO A 355 4.36 -14.50 -4.89
CA PRO A 355 5.60 -15.03 -4.30
C PRO A 355 5.42 -15.69 -2.93
N LEU A 356 4.28 -15.49 -2.26
CA LEU A 356 4.08 -15.85 -0.84
C LEU A 356 4.45 -17.31 -0.56
N ARG A 357 4.03 -18.25 -1.41
CA ARG A 357 4.34 -19.68 -1.21
C ARG A 357 5.84 -19.95 -1.15
N TYR A 358 6.64 -19.21 -1.91
CA TYR A 358 8.09 -19.34 -1.87
C TYR A 358 8.67 -18.63 -0.64
N VAL A 359 8.19 -17.42 -0.33
CA VAL A 359 8.58 -16.64 0.85
C VAL A 359 8.34 -17.43 2.14
N THR A 360 7.17 -18.03 2.33
CA THR A 360 6.86 -18.87 3.51
C THR A 360 7.81 -20.06 3.65
N LYS A 361 8.18 -20.71 2.54
CA LYS A 361 9.15 -21.81 2.57
C LYS A 361 10.55 -21.32 2.95
N LEU A 362 10.94 -20.16 2.45
CA LEU A 362 12.22 -19.55 2.77
C LEU A 362 12.27 -19.12 4.23
N ALA A 363 11.25 -18.40 4.73
CA ALA A 363 11.10 -18.03 6.14
C ALA A 363 11.28 -19.24 7.08
N ARG A 364 10.58 -20.35 6.82
CA ARG A 364 10.73 -21.58 7.60
C ARG A 364 12.13 -22.18 7.55
N ARG A 365 12.82 -22.08 6.42
CA ARG A 365 14.21 -22.52 6.30
C ARG A 365 15.12 -21.63 7.15
N GLU A 366 14.98 -20.31 7.03
CA GLU A 366 15.80 -19.33 7.75
C GLU A 366 15.54 -19.32 9.27
N ALA A 367 14.35 -19.73 9.71
CA ALA A 367 14.07 -19.99 11.12
C ALA A 367 14.94 -21.12 11.69
N THR A 368 15.41 -22.05 10.85
CA THR A 368 16.17 -23.24 11.26
C THR A 368 17.68 -23.17 11.01
N THR A 369 18.19 -22.04 10.49
CA THR A 369 19.61 -21.88 10.14
C THR A 369 20.24 -20.66 10.81
N ASP A 370 21.37 -20.86 11.48
CA ASP A 370 22.14 -19.82 12.19
C ASP A 370 23.06 -18.97 11.28
N THR A 371 22.97 -19.10 9.96
CA THR A 371 23.95 -18.48 9.05
C THR A 371 23.37 -17.26 8.34
N PRO A 372 23.83 -16.04 8.63
CA PRO A 372 23.43 -14.86 7.87
C PRO A 372 24.08 -14.91 6.47
N MET A 373 23.26 -14.86 5.43
CA MET A 373 23.72 -14.62 4.07
C MET A 373 23.82 -13.11 3.80
N VAL A 374 24.80 -12.71 2.99
CA VAL A 374 25.09 -11.31 2.66
C VAL A 374 25.09 -11.13 1.15
N GLU A 375 24.08 -10.46 0.60
CA GLU A 375 24.19 -9.77 -0.69
C GLU A 375 23.25 -8.55 -0.74
N ARG A 376 23.63 -7.49 -1.47
CA ARG A 376 23.00 -6.14 -1.43
C ARG A 376 22.14 -5.86 -2.66
N ALA A 377 20.91 -5.38 -2.47
CA ALA A 377 20.05 -4.84 -3.52
C ALA A 377 20.11 -3.30 -3.64
N LYS A 378 19.83 -2.79 -4.85
CA LYS A 378 19.61 -1.36 -5.17
C LYS A 378 18.27 -1.20 -5.88
N GLY A 379 17.35 -0.43 -5.30
CA GLY A 379 16.27 0.23 -6.05
C GLY A 379 16.75 1.58 -6.59
N THR A 380 16.26 2.03 -7.75
CA THR A 380 16.75 3.25 -8.44
C THR A 380 15.66 4.26 -8.81
N GLU A 381 14.46 4.21 -8.23
CA GLU A 381 13.39 5.17 -8.57
C GLU A 381 12.92 6.01 -7.37
N ALA A 382 12.25 7.11 -7.70
CA ALA A 382 12.22 8.31 -6.89
C ALA A 382 11.25 8.33 -5.71
N HIS A 383 10.28 7.41 -5.73
CA HIS A 383 9.28 7.24 -4.68
C HIS A 383 9.35 5.83 -4.06
N ILE A 384 10.25 4.97 -4.55
CA ILE A 384 10.29 3.56 -4.15
C ILE A 384 10.75 3.42 -2.69
N PRO A 385 10.02 2.66 -1.86
CA PRO A 385 10.50 2.16 -0.59
C PRO A 385 11.79 1.37 -0.83
N MET A 386 12.93 1.97 -0.49
CA MET A 386 14.21 1.31 -0.67
C MET A 386 14.56 0.58 0.61
N LEU A 387 14.69 -0.74 0.51
CA LEU A 387 15.31 -1.54 1.54
C LEU A 387 16.82 -1.51 1.35
N GLN A 388 17.54 -1.03 2.36
CA GLN A 388 18.98 -1.15 2.47
C GLN A 388 19.27 -2.43 3.27
N ASN A 389 20.36 -3.12 2.92
CA ASN A 389 20.75 -4.39 3.56
C ASN A 389 19.74 -5.54 3.31
N VAL A 390 19.12 -5.55 2.13
CA VAL A 390 18.23 -6.63 1.68
C VAL A 390 18.74 -7.22 0.37
N GLU A 391 18.78 -8.55 0.26
CA GLU A 391 19.22 -9.27 -0.94
C GLU A 391 18.05 -9.51 -1.90
N THR A 392 18.14 -8.99 -3.14
CA THR A 392 17.17 -9.25 -4.22
C THR A 392 17.90 -9.80 -5.46
N GLY A 393 18.00 -11.12 -5.56
CA GLY A 393 18.60 -11.80 -6.72
C GLY A 393 17.77 -12.96 -7.27
N ASN A 394 16.68 -13.31 -6.59
CA ASN A 394 15.86 -14.46 -6.92
C ASN A 394 14.49 -14.02 -7.44
N GLU A 395 14.22 -14.24 -8.73
CA GLU A 395 12.95 -13.89 -9.38
C GLU A 395 11.71 -14.51 -8.72
N LYS A 396 11.87 -15.54 -7.87
CA LYS A 396 10.77 -16.14 -7.10
C LYS A 396 10.32 -15.29 -5.91
N LEU A 397 11.14 -14.33 -5.49
CA LEU A 397 10.85 -13.37 -4.42
C LEU A 397 10.13 -12.12 -4.91
N ALA A 398 9.97 -11.95 -6.23
CA ALA A 398 9.21 -10.87 -6.83
C ALA A 398 7.90 -11.37 -7.45
N SER A 399 6.79 -10.69 -7.17
CA SER A 399 5.50 -10.95 -7.81
C SER A 399 5.52 -10.55 -9.30
N SER A 400 4.55 -11.03 -10.07
CA SER A 400 4.24 -10.39 -11.35
C SER A 400 3.58 -9.02 -11.10
N ASP A 401 3.45 -8.20 -12.15
CA ASP A 401 2.54 -7.04 -12.11
C ASP A 401 1.12 -7.55 -11.83
N VAL A 402 0.50 -7.02 -10.79
CA VAL A 402 -0.78 -7.52 -10.27
C VAL A 402 -1.95 -7.17 -11.18
N ARG A 403 -1.79 -6.21 -12.09
CA ARG A 403 -2.80 -5.80 -13.08
C ARG A 403 -2.97 -6.82 -14.22
N LEU A 404 -2.08 -7.81 -14.32
CA LEU A 404 -2.14 -8.88 -15.33
C LEU A 404 -3.18 -9.98 -15.02
N GLY A 405 -3.59 -10.10 -13.75
CA GLY A 405 -4.69 -10.97 -13.32
C GLY A 405 -5.94 -10.15 -13.04
#